data_AF-A0A8S7SFF9-F1
#
_entry.id   AF-A0A8S7SFF9-F1
#
_cell.length_a   1.000
_cell.length_b   1.000
_cell.length_c   1.000
_cell.angle_alpha   90.00
_cell.angle_beta   90.00
_cell.angle_gamma   90.00
#
_symmetry.space_group_name_H-M   'P 1'
#
loop_
_entity.id
_entity.type
_entity.pdbx_description
1 polymer ?
#
loop_
_entity_poly.entity_id
_entity_poly.type
_entity_poly.pdbx_seq_one_letter_code
_entity_poly.pdbx_strand_id
1 'polypeptide(L)'
;MNARKAVLADNPELILRVLQLRFDESLSYPRISAQTGISKTAIFSLVRRFHQVFTDWPLSGEYSCGQLARALFPGRYPSAPTVTQPVKAEKPRRNRFSPEFKW
;
A
#
# COMPACT_ATOMS: atom_id res chain seq x y z
N MET A 1 -11.26 -10.47 -14.83
CA MET A 1 -11.08 -8.99 -14.80
C MET A 1 -10.22 -8.60 -13.59
N ASN A 2 -8.92 -8.31 -13.79
CA ASN A 2 -7.99 -7.82 -12.75
C ASN A 2 -7.19 -6.57 -13.19
N ALA A 3 -7.57 -5.93 -14.30
CA ALA A 3 -6.83 -4.82 -14.89
C ALA A 3 -6.73 -3.59 -13.95
N ARG A 4 -7.80 -3.28 -13.20
CA ARG A 4 -7.86 -2.06 -12.36
C ARG A 4 -6.93 -2.09 -11.15
N LYS A 5 -6.51 -3.28 -10.71
CA LYS A 5 -5.55 -3.45 -9.61
C LYS A 5 -4.10 -3.35 -10.08
N ALA A 6 -3.85 -3.60 -11.37
CA ALA A 6 -2.55 -3.36 -12.01
C ALA A 6 -2.31 -1.86 -12.19
N VAL A 7 -3.30 -1.12 -12.75
CA VAL A 7 -3.20 0.32 -13.02
C VAL A 7 -2.72 1.15 -11.82
N LEU A 8 -3.18 0.83 -10.60
CA LEU A 8 -2.76 1.54 -9.39
C LEU A 8 -1.29 1.27 -9.03
N ALA A 9 -0.82 0.04 -9.23
CA ALA A 9 0.55 -0.33 -8.96
C ALA A 9 1.51 0.11 -10.07
N ASP A 10 1.03 0.29 -11.31
CA ASP A 10 1.81 0.73 -12.46
C ASP A 10 1.97 2.27 -12.51
N ASN A 11 1.13 3.04 -11.80
CA ASN A 11 1.15 4.50 -11.84
C ASN A 11 1.35 5.08 -10.41
N PRO A 12 2.61 5.37 -10.01
CA PRO A 12 2.91 5.90 -8.69
C PRO A 12 2.27 7.27 -8.43
N GLU A 13 2.02 8.06 -9.48
CA GLU A 13 1.32 9.34 -9.38
C GLU A 13 -0.16 9.18 -8.99
N LEU A 14 -0.84 8.13 -9.50
CA LEU A 14 -2.22 7.85 -9.11
C LEU A 14 -2.33 7.47 -7.63
N ILE A 15 -1.34 6.77 -7.09
CA ILE A 15 -1.27 6.46 -5.66
C ILE A 15 -1.23 7.76 -4.86
N LEU A 16 -0.32 8.67 -5.19
CA LEU A 16 -0.17 9.94 -4.49
C LEU A 16 -1.44 10.79 -4.63
N ARG A 17 -2.04 10.84 -5.82
CA ARG A 17 -3.29 11.56 -6.05
C ARG A 17 -4.43 11.02 -5.19
N VAL A 18 -4.59 9.70 -5.07
CA VAL A 18 -5.61 9.08 -4.20
C VAL A 18 -5.37 9.44 -2.73
N LEU A 19 -4.11 9.44 -2.28
CA LEU A 19 -3.77 9.80 -0.91
C LEU A 19 -4.05 11.28 -0.63
N GLN A 20 -3.67 12.18 -1.53
CA GLN A 20 -4.01 13.60 -1.44
C GLN A 20 -5.53 13.82 -1.38
N LEU A 21 -6.29 13.23 -2.31
CA LEU A 21 -7.75 13.34 -2.31
C LEU A 21 -8.37 12.84 -1.00
N ARG A 22 -7.74 11.85 -0.36
CA ARG A 22 -8.23 11.27 0.88
C ARG A 22 -7.84 12.06 2.13
N PHE A 23 -6.60 12.52 2.21
CA PHE A 23 -6.06 13.13 3.43
C PHE A 23 -6.06 14.66 3.40
N ASP A 24 -5.92 15.26 2.22
CA ASP A 24 -5.90 16.71 2.01
C ASP A 24 -7.33 17.23 1.75
N GLU A 25 -8.00 16.69 0.73
CA GLU A 25 -9.37 17.09 0.36
C GLU A 25 -10.45 16.35 1.19
N SER A 26 -10.06 15.41 2.06
CA SER A 26 -10.96 14.59 2.89
C SER A 26 -12.14 13.97 2.12
N LEU A 27 -11.95 13.63 0.84
CA LEU A 27 -13.02 13.13 -0.02
C LEU A 27 -13.48 11.73 0.39
N SER A 28 -14.77 11.48 0.16
CA SER A 28 -15.35 10.16 0.37
C SER A 28 -14.80 9.16 -0.65
N TYR A 29 -14.62 7.90 -0.21
CA TYR A 29 -14.19 6.81 -1.09
C TYR A 29 -14.95 6.70 -2.43
N PRO A 30 -16.30 6.85 -2.49
CA PRO A 30 -17.01 6.84 -3.77
C PRO A 30 -16.65 8.05 -4.66
N ARG A 31 -16.39 9.23 -4.09
CA ARG A 31 -15.99 10.41 -4.89
C ARG A 31 -14.61 10.23 -5.50
N ILE A 32 -13.65 9.72 -4.71
CA ILE A 32 -12.31 9.37 -5.19
C ILE A 32 -12.39 8.30 -6.29
N SER A 33 -13.27 7.31 -6.13
CA SER A 33 -13.51 6.26 -7.13
C SER A 33 -14.00 6.82 -8.46
N ALA A 34 -14.95 7.76 -8.43
CA ALA A 34 -15.45 8.43 -9.62
C ALA A 34 -14.37 9.29 -10.31
N GLN A 35 -13.51 9.94 -9.53
CA GLN A 35 -12.48 10.85 -10.07
C GLN A 35 -11.25 10.12 -10.63
N THR A 36 -10.90 8.96 -10.08
CA THR A 36 -9.69 8.21 -10.45
C THR A 36 -9.97 6.96 -11.28
N GLY A 37 -11.24 6.54 -11.40
CA GLY A 37 -11.63 5.28 -12.04
C GLY A 37 -11.22 4.02 -11.25
N ILE A 38 -10.65 4.20 -10.05
CA ILE A 38 -10.22 3.09 -9.18
C ILE A 38 -11.42 2.61 -8.39
N SER A 39 -11.56 1.29 -8.21
CA SER A 39 -12.63 0.73 -7.38
C SER A 39 -12.51 1.17 -5.91
N LYS A 40 -13.64 1.47 -5.27
CA LYS A 40 -13.76 1.81 -3.83
C LYS A 40 -12.95 0.86 -2.92
N THR A 41 -12.99 -0.44 -3.19
CA THR A 41 -12.25 -1.47 -2.42
C THR A 41 -10.73 -1.37 -2.57
N ALA A 42 -10.24 -1.01 -3.76
CA ALA A 42 -8.82 -0.77 -4.00
C ALA A 42 -8.34 0.49 -3.29
N ILE A 43 -9.15 1.57 -3.28
CA ILE A 43 -8.87 2.79 -2.52
C ILE A 43 -8.82 2.48 -1.01
N PHE A 44 -9.83 1.76 -0.49
CA PHE A 44 -9.83 1.34 0.92
C PHE A 44 -8.61 0.50 1.27
N SER A 45 -8.23 -0.45 0.42
CA SER A 45 -7.04 -1.27 0.61
C SER A 45 -5.73 -0.46 0.55
N LEU A 46 -5.68 0.58 -0.29
CA LEU A 46 -4.54 1.47 -0.41
C LEU A 46 -4.37 2.31 0.87
N VAL A 47 -5.43 2.97 1.32
CA VAL A 47 -5.44 3.78 2.54
C VAL A 47 -5.10 2.92 3.75
N ARG A 48 -5.66 1.71 3.84
CA ARG A 48 -5.33 0.76 4.92
C ARG A 48 -3.84 0.37 4.91
N ARG A 49 -3.24 0.12 3.75
CA ARG A 49 -1.79 -0.14 3.66
C ARG A 49 -0.96 1.07 4.01
N PHE A 50 -1.41 2.26 3.59
CA PHE A 50 -0.76 3.50 3.95
C PHE A 50 -0.64 3.65 5.45
N HIS A 51 -1.73 3.46 6.21
CA HIS A 51 -1.69 3.46 7.68
C HIS A 51 -0.86 2.33 8.31
N GLN A 52 -0.56 1.25 7.59
CA GLN A 52 0.31 0.18 8.08
C GLN A 52 1.80 0.49 7.90
N VAL A 53 2.14 1.30 6.91
CA VAL A 53 3.52 1.62 6.52
C VAL A 53 3.93 2.99 7.05
N PHE A 54 3.01 3.94 7.05
CA PHE A 54 3.23 5.33 7.45
C PHE A 54 2.32 5.66 8.63
N THR A 55 2.89 6.30 9.65
CA THR A 55 2.18 6.75 10.84
C THR A 55 1.58 8.14 10.67
N ASP A 56 2.16 8.95 9.78
CA ASP A 56 1.86 10.38 9.64
C ASP A 56 1.62 10.79 8.18
N TRP A 57 0.80 11.83 8.03
CA TRP A 57 0.56 12.54 6.78
C TRP A 57 0.59 14.05 7.06
N PRO A 58 1.22 14.88 6.21
CA PRO A 58 1.91 14.55 4.96
C PRO A 58 3.20 13.79 5.20
N LEU A 59 3.62 13.01 4.20
CA LEU A 59 4.94 12.39 4.19
C LEU A 59 5.98 13.52 4.26
N SER A 60 6.93 13.45 5.22
CA SER A 60 8.10 14.33 5.21
C SER A 60 8.73 14.26 3.81
N GLY A 61 9.06 15.42 3.23
CA GLY A 61 9.31 15.64 1.79
C GLY A 61 10.46 14.85 1.14
N GLU A 62 10.96 13.79 1.77
CA GLU A 62 12.02 12.91 1.28
C GLU A 62 11.48 11.67 0.53
N TYR A 63 10.17 11.43 0.49
CA TYR A 63 9.60 10.28 -0.22
C TYR A 63 9.24 10.60 -1.67
N SER A 64 10.00 10.07 -2.63
CA SER A 64 9.62 10.08 -4.05
C SER A 64 8.41 9.17 -4.32
N CYS A 65 7.57 9.52 -5.31
CA CYS A 65 6.40 8.73 -5.72
C CYS A 65 6.75 7.24 -5.98
N GLY A 66 7.94 6.97 -6.53
CA GLY A 66 8.42 5.60 -6.76
C GLY A 66 8.75 4.85 -5.47
N GLN A 67 9.31 5.52 -4.47
CA GLN A 67 9.58 4.94 -3.14
C GLN A 67 8.29 4.66 -2.40
N LEU A 68 7.30 5.57 -2.50
CA LEU A 68 5.96 5.38 -1.94
C LEU A 68 5.28 4.15 -2.54
N ALA A 69 5.27 4.01 -3.86
CA ALA A 69 4.69 2.87 -4.54
C ALA A 69 5.37 1.55 -4.14
N ARG A 70 6.70 1.56 -4.00
CA ARG A 70 7.48 0.42 -3.52
C ARG A 70 7.12 0.04 -2.08
N ALA A 71 6.94 1.01 -1.18
CA ALA A 71 6.58 0.78 0.21
C ALA A 71 5.16 0.21 0.37
N LEU A 72 4.20 0.67 -0.46
CA LEU A 72 2.80 0.22 -0.43
C LEU A 72 2.56 -1.10 -1.17
N PHE A 73 3.38 -1.41 -2.17
CA PHE A 73 3.30 -2.63 -2.98
C PHE A 73 4.63 -3.40 -3.00
N PRO A 74 5.05 -3.97 -1.84
CA PRO A 74 6.23 -4.83 -1.79
C PRO A 74 6.01 -6.06 -2.68
N GLY A 75 6.89 -6.26 -3.66
CA GLY A 75 6.85 -7.39 -4.61
C GLY A 75 6.41 -7.06 -6.04
N ARG A 76 5.93 -5.85 -6.33
CA ARG A 76 5.70 -5.38 -7.73
C ARG A 76 6.93 -4.72 -8.36
N TYR A 77 7.86 -4.26 -7.53
CA TYR A 77 9.13 -3.70 -7.94
C TYR A 77 10.25 -4.54 -7.29
N PRO A 78 11.16 -5.16 -8.07
CA PRO A 78 12.28 -5.90 -7.50
C PRO A 78 13.14 -4.95 -6.67
N SER A 79 13.53 -5.42 -5.48
CA SER A 79 14.29 -4.63 -4.50
C SER A 79 15.74 -4.53 -4.96
N ALA A 80 16.20 -3.32 -5.30
CA ALA A 80 17.60 -2.98 -5.08
C ALA A 80 17.74 -2.65 -3.59
N PRO A 81 18.72 -3.23 -2.87
CA PRO A 81 18.80 -3.14 -1.42
C PRO A 81 19.52 -1.85 -1.03
N THR A 82 18.81 -0.74 -0.83
CA THR A 82 19.42 0.46 -0.26
C THR A 82 18.38 1.27 0.52
N VAL A 83 18.61 1.30 1.85
CA VAL A 83 18.25 2.34 2.82
C VAL A 83 16.90 2.23 3.56
N THR A 84 17.05 1.69 4.78
CA THR A 84 16.54 2.16 6.09
C THR A 84 15.06 2.49 6.24
N GLN A 85 14.32 1.56 6.85
CA GLN A 85 13.32 1.90 7.87
C GLN A 85 13.40 0.88 9.03
N PRO A 86 13.53 1.32 10.29
CA PRO A 86 13.35 0.47 11.44
C PRO A 86 11.90 0.60 11.93
N VAL A 87 11.04 -0.37 11.63
CA VAL A 87 9.91 -0.64 12.53
C VAL A 87 9.61 -2.14 12.54
N LYS A 88 9.75 -2.70 13.74
CA LYS A 88 9.43 -4.08 14.08
C LYS A 88 7.99 -4.40 13.64
N ALA A 89 7.85 -5.34 12.73
CA ALA A 89 6.67 -6.18 12.67
C ALA A 89 7.15 -7.62 12.53
N GLU A 90 7.61 -8.18 13.65
CA GLU A 90 7.73 -9.61 13.83
C GLU A 90 6.33 -10.21 13.64
N LYS A 91 6.08 -10.72 12.44
CA LYS A 91 5.02 -11.71 12.23
C LYS A 91 5.66 -13.06 12.50
N PRO A 92 5.25 -13.82 13.55
CA PRO A 92 5.61 -15.22 13.60
C PRO A 92 4.99 -15.88 12.37
N ARG A 93 5.86 -16.37 11.49
CA ARG A 93 5.47 -17.21 10.36
C ARG A 93 4.81 -18.45 10.96
N ARG A 94 3.49 -18.50 10.96
CA ARG A 94 2.75 -19.70 11.33
C ARG A 94 2.84 -20.68 10.17
N ASN A 95 3.98 -21.34 10.05
CA ASN A 95 4.08 -22.64 9.42
C ASN A 95 4.45 -23.65 10.50
N ARG A 96 3.44 -24.28 11.09
CA ARG A 96 3.63 -25.55 11.78
C ARG A 96 2.35 -26.38 11.65
N PHE A 97 2.12 -26.92 10.47
CA PHE A 97 1.54 -28.25 10.39
C PHE A 97 2.61 -29.19 10.96
N SER A 98 2.55 -29.46 12.27
CA SER A 98 3.26 -30.59 12.87
C SER A 98 2.45 -31.85 12.59
N PRO A 99 2.96 -32.85 11.85
CA PRO A 99 2.35 -34.16 11.81
C PRO A 99 2.91 -34.98 12.98
N GLU A 100 2.42 -34.71 14.18
CA GLU A 100 2.59 -35.64 15.30
C GLU A 100 1.21 -36.00 15.83
N PHE A 101 0.58 -36.95 15.14
CA PHE A 101 -0.48 -37.75 15.72
C PHE A 101 -0.10 -39.21 15.48
N LYS A 102 0.58 -39.79 16.47
CA LYS A 102 0.67 -41.24 16.68
C LYS A 102 -0.27 -41.57 17.84
N TRP A 103 -1.34 -42.29 17.54
CA TRP A 103 -2.03 -43.22 18.44
C TRP A 103 -2.47 -44.40 17.59
#